data_AF-A0A923YYH8-F1
#
_entry.id   AF-A0A923YYH8-F1
#
_cell.length_a   1.000
_cell.length_b   1.000
_cell.length_c   1.000
_cell.angle_alpha   90.00
_cell.angle_beta   90.00
_cell.angle_gamma   90.00
#
_symmetry.space_group_name_H-M   'P 1'
#
loop_
_entity.id
_entity.type
_entity.pdbx_description
1 polymer ?
#
loop_
_entity_poly.entity_id
_entity_poly.type
_entity_poly.pdbx_seq_one_letter_code
_entity_poly.pdbx_strand_id
1 'polypeptide(L)' 'MSLTVAVQMDPIETVNIGGDSTFALMLAAQARGHTLWHY' A
#
# COMPACT_ATOMS: atom_id res chain seq x y z
N MET A 1 -8.72 -15.06 4.38
CA MET A 1 -7.97 -15.44 3.17
C MET A 1 -6.99 -14.32 2.86
N SER A 2 -5.73 -14.65 2.59
CA SER A 2 -4.74 -13.64 2.17
C SER A 2 -4.85 -13.40 0.66
N LEU A 3 -4.71 -12.14 0.24
CA LEU A 3 -4.68 -11.74 -1.15
C LEU A 3 -3.29 -11.21 -1.49
N THR A 4 -2.93 -11.30 -2.77
CA THR A 4 -1.81 -10.56 -3.33
C THR A 4 -2.37 -9.30 -3.97
N VAL A 5 -1.92 -8.14 -3.48
CA VAL A 5 -2.42 -6.83 -3.91
C VAL A 5 -1.27 -6.07 -4.57
N ALA A 6 -1.45 -5.70 -5.83
CA ALA A 6 -0.54 -4.83 -6.54
C ALA A 6 -1.12 -3.41 -6.57
N VAL A 7 -0.31 -2.41 -6.26
CA VAL A 7 -0.70 -1.01 -6.16
C VAL A 7 0.10 -0.19 -7.16
N GLN A 8 -0.59 0.44 -8.10
CA GLN A 8 0.02 1.41 -9.01
C GLN A 8 -0.10 2.80 -8.39
N MET A 9 1.01 3.52 -8.28
CA MET A 9 1.05 4.86 -7.69
C MET A 9 2.22 5.69 -8.22
N ASP A 10 2.25 6.97 -7.86
CA ASP A 10 3.44 7.79 -8.01
C ASP A 10 4.61 7.22 -7.19
N PRO A 11 5.88 7.55 -7.51
CA PRO A 11 7.05 6.98 -6.84
C PRO A 11 6.97 7.06 -5.31
N ILE A 12 7.10 5.90 -4.66
CA ILE A 12 6.85 5.75 -3.23
C ILE A 12 7.81 6.58 -2.36
N GLU A 13 9.01 6.91 -2.86
CA GLU A 13 9.94 7.80 -2.16
C GLU A 13 9.41 9.23 -1.96
N THR A 14 8.38 9.64 -2.72
CA THR A 14 7.78 10.98 -2.65
C THR A 14 6.50 11.02 -1.83
N VAL A 15 6.00 9.87 -1.35
CA VAL A 15 4.74 9.79 -0.62
C VAL A 15 4.83 10.51 0.72
N ASN A 16 3.81 11.34 1.00
CA ASN A 16 3.59 11.86 2.34
C ASN A 16 2.86 10.82 3.18
N ILE A 17 3.59 10.07 3.99
CA ILE A 17 3.06 9.00 4.86
C ILE A 17 1.87 9.45 5.72
N GLY A 18 1.85 10.72 6.16
CA GLY A 18 0.79 11.25 7.02
C GLY A 18 -0.47 11.73 6.28
N GLY A 19 -0.41 11.88 4.95
CA GLY A 19 -1.49 12.44 4.14
C GLY A 19 -1.93 11.57 2.97
N ASP A 20 -1.17 10.53 2.63
CA ASP A 20 -1.44 9.70 1.47
C ASP A 20 -2.42 8.56 1.80
N SER A 21 -3.59 8.59 1.16
CA SER A 21 -4.61 7.58 1.35
C SER A 21 -4.23 6.24 0.73
N THR A 22 -3.43 6.22 -0.33
CA THR A 22 -2.95 4.99 -0.98
C THR A 22 -2.02 4.23 -0.04
N PHE A 23 -1.09 4.93 0.60
CA PHE A 23 -0.19 4.37 1.61
C PHE A 23 -0.96 3.88 2.84
N ALA A 24 -1.97 4.63 3.29
CA ALA A 24 -2.85 4.18 4.38
C ALA A 24 -3.58 2.87 4.04
N LEU A 25 -4.05 2.71 2.80
CA LEU A 25 -4.67 1.46 2.34
C LEU A 25 -3.68 0.30 2.28
N MET A 26 -2.44 0.54 1.87
CA MET A 26 -1.37 -0.46 1.91
C MET A 26 -1.13 -0.95 3.33
N LEU A 27 -0.97 -0.05 4.32
CA LEU A 27 -0.80 -0.44 5.72
C LEU A 27 -1.98 -1.27 6.23
N ALA A 28 -3.20 -0.87 5.87
CA ALA A 28 -4.41 -1.59 6.25
C ALA A 28 -4.51 -2.98 5.59
N ALA A 29 -3.99 -3.16 4.37
CA ALA A 29 -3.89 -4.45 3.70
C ALA A 29 -2.82 -5.34 4.36
N GLN A 30 -1.66 -4.78 4.69
CA GLN A 30 -0.60 -5.47 5.42
C GLN A 30 -1.08 -5.97 6.79
N ALA A 31 -1.79 -5.12 7.55
CA ALA A 31 -2.37 -5.46 8.85
C ALA A 31 -3.40 -6.62 8.76
N ARG A 32 -4.02 -6.83 7.59
CA ARG A 32 -4.94 -7.95 7.33
C ARG A 32 -4.24 -9.21 6.81
N GLY A 33 -2.91 -9.21 6.72
CA GLY A 33 -2.12 -10.34 6.23
C GLY A 33 -2.13 -10.49 4.71
N HIS A 34 -2.30 -9.39 3.98
CA HIS A 34 -2.15 -9.37 2.52
C HIS A 34 -0.71 -9.11 2.12
N THR A 35 -0.29 -9.70 1.00
CA THR A 35 1.03 -9.45 0.39
C THR A 35 0.91 -8.27 -0.56
N LEU A 36 1.83 -7.31 -0.46
CA LEU A 36 1.80 -6.09 -1.25
C LEU A 36 2.92 -6.04 -2.27
N TRP A 37 2.59 -5.56 -3.45
CA TRP A 37 3.52 -5.15 -4.51
C TRP A 37 3.17 -3.73 -4.91
N HIS A 38 4.17 -2.92 -5.26
CA HIS A 38 3.95 -1.61 -5.85
C HIS A 38 4.84 -1.44 -7.08
N TYR A 39 4.41 -0.61 -8.03
CA TYR A 39 5.14 -0.30 -9.25
C TYR A 39 4.77 1.07 -9.79
#